data_AF-A0A8U8AUW8-F1
#
_entry.id   AF-A0A8U8AUW8-F1
#
_cell.length_a   1.000
_cell.length_b   1.000
_cell.length_c   1.000
_cell.angle_alpha   90.00
_cell.angle_beta   90.00
_cell.angle_gamma   90.00
#
_symmetry.space_group_name_H-M   'P 1'
#
loop_
_entity.id
_entity.type
_entity.pdbx_description
1 polymer ?
#
loop_
_entity_poly.entity_id
_entity_poly.type
_entity_poly.pdbx_seq_one_letter_code
_entity_poly.pdbx_strand_id
1 'polypeptide(L)'
;KQRRRPETGSRRMLGVALGIGVLLALVGCTAATELAPQDKVSQLLQRMEESVNFAEPANPSVLLAMNLAGGDSDGPIHKWLLEEIKEEAVKRAQKDMTSGQVALHVLALLSSCQDPQRVHALEQTLDLISVLQQKTDEEMAKLEAEGIPKTTLYSVGLDTLALCLAEAGGAQGPSVALAKQVLSPERPISVDTQAMVALALACVYDYVELQDVQDLLWEALQTVSNSFLNEQEERNGMIGNIYSMGLALQVGQVPADPWPLPRCCQPWWAGPTWMWLAWTVLPPRICPQADSCPCPQCWGHTAFPEVR
;
A
#
# COMPACT_ATOMS: atom_id res chain seq x y z
N LYS A 1 -77.66 -42.53 18.67
CA LYS A 1 -78.96 -41.83 18.83
C LYS A 1 -78.66 -40.38 19.22
N GLN A 2 -78.96 -39.44 18.32
CA GLN A 2 -79.10 -37.98 18.53
C GLN A 2 -77.92 -37.18 19.13
N ARG A 3 -77.56 -35.98 18.70
CA ARG A 3 -77.93 -35.12 17.55
C ARG A 3 -77.08 -33.84 17.71
N ARG A 4 -76.47 -33.35 16.62
CA ARG A 4 -76.50 -31.96 16.08
C ARG A 4 -76.01 -30.80 16.97
N ARG A 5 -75.39 -29.71 16.47
CA ARG A 5 -75.12 -29.15 15.13
C ARG A 5 -74.08 -28.00 15.26
N PRO A 6 -73.63 -27.37 14.15
CA PRO A 6 -72.31 -26.75 13.99
C PRO A 6 -72.34 -25.23 13.65
N GLU A 7 -71.16 -24.76 13.23
CA GLU A 7 -70.85 -23.62 12.33
C GLU A 7 -70.99 -22.18 12.84
N THR A 8 -69.90 -21.43 12.74
CA THR A 8 -69.75 -20.33 11.75
C THR A 8 -68.32 -19.79 11.76
N GLY A 9 -67.70 -19.69 10.58
CA GLY A 9 -66.45 -18.98 10.40
C GLY A 9 -66.66 -17.51 10.03
N SER A 10 -65.63 -16.67 10.16
CA SER A 10 -65.35 -15.60 9.20
C SER A 10 -64.03 -14.89 9.45
N ARG A 11 -63.21 -14.87 8.38
CA ARG A 11 -62.39 -13.75 7.88
C ARG A 11 -61.10 -13.32 8.58
N ARG A 12 -60.02 -13.61 7.82
CA ARG A 12 -58.96 -12.68 7.35
C ARG A 12 -58.07 -12.02 8.40
N MET A 13 -56.84 -12.53 8.51
CA MET A 13 -55.60 -11.76 8.30
C MET A 13 -54.57 -12.75 7.70
N LEU A 14 -54.21 -12.63 6.42
CA LEU A 14 -53.00 -11.94 5.95
C LEU A 14 -51.75 -12.32 6.75
N GLY A 15 -50.83 -13.02 6.09
CA GLY A 15 -49.46 -13.22 6.58
C GLY A 15 -48.92 -14.61 6.31
N VAL A 16 -48.78 -14.97 5.04
CA VAL A 16 -48.00 -16.13 4.61
C VAL A 16 -46.56 -15.96 5.11
N ALA A 17 -46.14 -16.92 5.94
CA ALA A 17 -44.78 -17.45 6.07
C ALA A 17 -43.63 -16.49 5.69
N LEU A 18 -43.25 -15.66 6.67
CA LEU A 18 -41.86 -15.32 6.92
C LEU A 18 -41.08 -16.62 7.15
N GLY A 19 -40.50 -17.17 6.09
CA GLY A 19 -39.79 -18.45 6.18
C GLY A 19 -39.14 -18.79 4.85
N ILE A 20 -38.15 -17.98 4.45
CA ILE A 20 -37.06 -18.25 3.47
C ILE A 20 -36.08 -17.04 3.44
N GLY A 21 -36.38 -15.90 4.08
CA GLY A 21 -35.46 -14.75 4.17
C GLY A 21 -34.38 -14.80 5.26
N VAL A 22 -34.37 -15.81 6.15
CA VAL A 22 -33.47 -15.87 7.32
C VAL A 22 -32.40 -16.98 7.22
N LEU A 23 -32.46 -17.82 6.18
CA LEU A 23 -31.48 -18.92 5.97
C LEU A 23 -30.39 -18.61 4.93
N LEU A 24 -30.37 -17.40 4.35
CA LEU A 24 -29.26 -16.88 3.54
C LEU A 24 -28.37 -15.89 4.30
N ALA A 25 -28.53 -15.79 5.64
CA ALA A 25 -27.70 -14.94 6.49
C ALA A 25 -26.58 -15.69 7.23
N LEU A 26 -26.33 -16.97 6.92
CA LEU A 26 -25.29 -17.79 7.58
C LEU A 26 -24.29 -18.45 6.63
N VAL A 27 -24.32 -18.13 5.33
CA VAL A 27 -23.27 -18.51 4.38
C VAL A 27 -23.05 -17.33 3.45
N GLY A 28 -22.00 -16.56 3.72
CA GLY A 28 -21.61 -15.42 2.93
C GLY A 28 -21.30 -14.23 3.82
N CYS A 29 -20.02 -14.04 4.12
CA CYS A 29 -19.49 -12.71 4.39
C CYS A 29 -19.86 -11.81 3.21
N THR A 30 -21.02 -11.17 3.26
CA THR A 30 -21.22 -9.93 2.53
C THR A 30 -20.52 -8.86 3.36
N ALA A 31 -19.20 -8.76 3.19
CA ALA A 31 -18.53 -7.50 3.43
C ALA A 31 -19.32 -6.48 2.62
N ALA A 32 -20.07 -5.61 3.30
CA ALA A 32 -20.46 -4.35 2.70
C ALA A 32 -19.16 -3.55 2.54
N THR A 33 -18.38 -3.89 1.52
CA THR A 33 -17.39 -3.03 0.92
C THR A 33 -18.17 -1.88 0.29
N GLU A 34 -18.57 -0.91 1.10
CA GLU A 34 -18.77 0.44 0.59
C GLU A 34 -17.37 0.96 0.24
N LEU A 35 -16.92 0.61 -0.97
CA LEU A 35 -15.82 1.29 -1.64
C LEU A 35 -16.07 2.80 -1.50
N ALA A 36 -15.01 3.58 -1.28
CA ALA A 36 -15.12 5.04 -1.32
C ALA A 36 -15.99 5.43 -2.54
N PRO A 37 -16.98 6.32 -2.37
CA PRO A 37 -17.83 6.70 -3.48
C PRO A 37 -16.96 7.09 -4.67
N GLN A 38 -17.08 6.35 -5.78
CA GLN A 38 -16.16 6.45 -6.93
C GLN A 38 -16.08 7.89 -7.44
N ASP A 39 -17.18 8.64 -7.33
CA ASP A 39 -17.27 10.07 -7.62
C ASP A 39 -16.28 10.92 -6.81
N LYS A 40 -16.01 10.57 -5.55
CA LYS A 40 -15.05 11.30 -4.70
C LYS A 40 -13.60 11.00 -5.10
N VAL A 41 -13.30 9.75 -5.46
CA VAL A 41 -11.96 9.35 -5.94
C VAL A 41 -11.67 10.05 -7.26
N SER A 42 -12.64 10.05 -8.19
CA SER A 42 -12.54 10.79 -9.46
C SER A 42 -12.35 12.30 -9.24
N GLN A 43 -13.06 12.93 -8.29
CA GLN A 43 -12.87 14.35 -7.95
C GLN A 43 -11.50 14.65 -7.35
N LEU A 44 -10.89 13.71 -6.64
CA LEU A 44 -9.52 13.87 -6.13
C LEU A 44 -8.49 13.70 -7.23
N LEU A 45 -8.66 12.69 -8.10
CA LEU A 45 -7.82 12.50 -9.29
C LEU A 45 -7.83 13.75 -10.17
N GLN A 46 -9.00 14.29 -10.47
CA GLN A 46 -9.12 15.52 -11.26
C GLN A 46 -8.41 16.71 -10.59
N ARG A 47 -8.57 16.90 -9.27
CA ARG A 47 -7.87 17.97 -8.55
C ARG A 47 -6.34 17.77 -8.53
N MET A 48 -5.90 16.52 -8.50
CA MET A 48 -4.48 16.19 -8.56
C MET A 48 -3.90 16.52 -9.94
N GLU A 49 -4.60 16.17 -11.01
CA GLU A 49 -4.27 16.56 -12.38
C GLU A 49 -4.21 18.08 -12.55
N GLU A 50 -5.22 18.81 -12.06
CA GLU A 50 -5.28 20.28 -12.10
C GLU A 50 -4.18 20.96 -11.27
N SER A 51 -3.61 20.26 -10.29
CA SER A 51 -2.52 20.79 -9.45
C SER A 51 -1.14 20.71 -10.08
N VAL A 52 -1.00 19.99 -11.21
CA VAL A 52 0.29 19.82 -11.88
C VAL A 52 0.74 21.15 -12.47
N ASN A 53 1.86 21.65 -11.94
CA ASN A 53 2.50 22.86 -12.44
C ASN A 53 3.62 22.52 -13.43
N PHE A 54 3.37 22.73 -14.73
CA PHE A 54 4.32 22.48 -15.80
C PHE A 54 5.58 23.38 -15.77
N ALA A 55 5.61 24.40 -14.92
CA ALA A 55 6.79 25.26 -14.74
C ALA A 55 7.74 24.77 -13.62
N GLU A 56 7.33 23.78 -12.85
CA GLU A 56 8.12 23.19 -11.76
C GLU A 56 8.54 21.76 -12.11
N PRO A 57 9.64 21.24 -11.52
CA PRO A 57 10.02 19.84 -11.69
C PRO A 57 8.88 18.90 -11.29
N ALA A 58 8.66 17.86 -12.09
CA ALA A 58 7.60 16.89 -11.82
C ALA A 58 7.78 16.22 -10.45
N ASN A 59 6.66 16.02 -9.76
CA ASN A 59 6.64 15.33 -8.47
C ASN A 59 6.27 13.85 -8.68
N PRO A 60 7.19 12.89 -8.45
CA PRO A 60 6.91 11.47 -8.68
C PRO A 60 5.79 10.94 -7.78
N SER A 61 5.57 11.51 -6.59
CA SER A 61 4.47 11.11 -5.70
C SER A 61 3.10 11.40 -6.31
N VAL A 62 2.98 12.42 -7.18
CA VAL A 62 1.73 12.72 -7.89
C VAL A 62 1.44 11.63 -8.91
N LEU A 63 2.42 11.27 -9.75
CA LEU A 63 2.25 10.19 -10.74
C LEU A 63 1.96 8.84 -10.06
N LEU A 64 2.70 8.52 -8.99
CA LEU A 64 2.48 7.31 -8.20
C LEU A 64 1.04 7.26 -7.64
N ALA A 65 0.57 8.35 -7.03
CA ALA A 65 -0.78 8.41 -6.48
C ALA A 65 -1.87 8.30 -7.57
N MET A 66 -1.67 8.95 -8.73
CA MET A 66 -2.58 8.82 -9.87
C MET A 66 -2.69 7.37 -10.34
N ASN A 67 -1.56 6.67 -10.48
CA ASN A 67 -1.55 5.29 -10.96
C ASN A 67 -2.21 4.34 -9.96
N LEU A 68 -1.91 4.48 -8.67
CA LEU A 68 -2.50 3.66 -7.61
C LEU A 68 -4.02 3.88 -7.46
N ALA A 69 -4.50 5.10 -7.75
CA ALA A 69 -5.93 5.42 -7.74
C ALA A 69 -6.65 5.04 -9.06
N GLY A 70 -5.95 4.45 -10.04
CA GLY A 70 -6.54 4.05 -11.32
C GLY A 70 -6.83 5.21 -12.27
N GLY A 71 -5.99 6.25 -12.25
CA GLY A 71 -6.06 7.39 -13.18
C GLY A 71 -5.81 7.02 -14.64
N ASP A 72 -6.17 7.93 -15.55
CA ASP A 72 -6.01 7.73 -16.99
C ASP A 72 -4.53 7.76 -17.40
N SER A 73 -3.96 6.57 -17.61
CA SER A 73 -2.56 6.39 -18.04
C SER A 73 -2.30 6.89 -19.47
N ASP A 74 -3.36 7.14 -20.25
CA ASP A 74 -3.24 7.69 -21.59
C ASP A 74 -3.41 9.21 -21.67
N GLY A 75 -3.77 9.83 -20.53
CA GLY A 75 -3.99 11.26 -20.41
C GLY A 75 -2.73 12.09 -20.68
N PRO A 76 -2.87 13.34 -21.17
CA PRO A 76 -1.73 14.21 -21.50
C PRO A 76 -0.89 14.57 -20.28
N ILE A 77 -1.52 14.73 -19.11
CA ILE A 77 -0.85 15.08 -17.85
C ILE A 77 0.01 13.90 -17.37
N HIS A 78 -0.53 12.69 -17.42
CA HIS A 78 0.19 11.46 -17.08
C HIS A 78 1.42 11.27 -17.95
N LYS A 79 1.27 11.36 -19.28
CA LYS A 79 2.37 11.25 -20.24
C LYS A 79 3.45 12.31 -20.01
N TRP A 80 3.05 13.55 -19.73
CA TRP A 80 4.01 14.61 -19.40
C TRP A 80 4.77 14.31 -18.10
N LEU A 81 4.06 13.95 -17.01
CA LEU A 81 4.68 13.60 -15.73
C LEU A 81 5.69 12.47 -15.90
N LEU A 82 5.31 11.42 -16.63
CA LEU A 82 6.17 10.26 -16.85
C LEU A 82 7.47 10.62 -17.56
N GLU A 83 7.39 11.40 -18.65
CA GLU A 83 8.58 11.80 -19.41
C GLU A 83 9.46 12.78 -18.61
N GLU A 84 8.87 13.74 -17.91
CA GLU A 84 9.63 14.67 -17.05
C GLU A 84 10.35 13.93 -15.90
N ILE A 85 9.70 12.93 -15.29
CA ILE A 85 10.30 12.08 -14.25
C ILE A 85 11.49 11.28 -14.81
N LYS A 86 11.38 10.75 -16.03
CA LYS A 86 12.52 10.06 -16.68
C LYS A 86 13.67 11.02 -16.96
N GLU A 87 13.38 12.21 -17.48
CA GLU A 87 14.40 13.23 -17.75
C GLU A 87 15.12 13.68 -16.47
N GLU A 88 14.38 13.97 -15.41
CA GLU A 88 14.93 14.39 -14.13
C GLU A 88 15.78 13.29 -13.48
N ALA A 89 15.35 12.03 -13.57
CA ALA A 89 16.14 10.89 -13.12
C ALA A 89 17.50 10.84 -13.83
N VAL A 90 17.51 10.93 -15.18
CA VAL A 90 18.76 10.95 -15.97
C VAL A 90 19.65 12.15 -15.63
N LYS A 91 19.06 13.35 -15.49
CA LYS A 91 19.82 14.59 -15.22
C LYS A 91 20.43 14.62 -13.82
N ARG A 92 19.69 14.17 -12.79
CA ARG A 92 19.96 14.53 -11.40
C ARG A 92 20.17 13.35 -10.45
N ALA A 93 19.72 12.14 -10.77
CA ALA A 93 19.73 11.03 -9.80
C ALA A 93 21.13 10.76 -9.22
N GLN A 94 22.18 10.82 -10.04
CA GLN A 94 23.55 10.58 -9.57
C GLN A 94 24.16 11.72 -8.74
N LYS A 95 23.65 12.95 -8.84
CA LYS A 95 24.30 14.15 -8.29
C LYS A 95 23.47 14.84 -7.21
N ASP A 96 22.24 15.20 -7.55
CA ASP A 96 21.47 16.22 -6.84
C ASP A 96 20.19 15.67 -6.20
N MET A 97 19.99 14.35 -6.24
CA MET A 97 18.88 13.66 -5.58
C MET A 97 19.35 12.90 -4.33
N THR A 98 18.54 12.98 -3.28
CA THR A 98 18.67 12.10 -2.10
C THR A 98 18.25 10.67 -2.45
N SER A 99 18.57 9.69 -1.60
CA SER A 99 18.13 8.30 -1.78
C SER A 99 16.61 8.22 -1.90
N GLY A 100 15.88 8.83 -0.95
CA GLY A 100 14.42 8.84 -0.95
C GLY A 100 13.80 9.52 -2.18
N GLN A 101 14.45 10.56 -2.75
CA GLN A 101 14.00 11.12 -4.03
C GLN A 101 14.17 10.12 -5.18
N VAL A 102 15.30 9.42 -5.24
CA VAL A 102 15.51 8.36 -6.24
C VAL A 102 14.51 7.23 -6.05
N ALA A 103 14.23 6.83 -4.81
CA ALA A 103 13.23 5.81 -4.50
C ALA A 103 11.82 6.20 -4.99
N LEU A 104 11.40 7.46 -4.81
CA LEU A 104 10.14 7.96 -5.37
C LEU A 104 10.09 7.86 -6.90
N HIS A 105 11.20 8.15 -7.60
CA HIS A 105 11.27 8.01 -9.06
C HIS A 105 11.14 6.53 -9.45
N VAL A 106 11.83 5.62 -8.75
CA VAL A 106 11.70 4.16 -8.98
C VAL A 106 10.25 3.72 -8.81
N LEU A 107 9.60 4.10 -7.71
CA LEU A 107 8.20 3.73 -7.43
C LEU A 107 7.23 4.27 -8.49
N ALA A 108 7.40 5.52 -8.93
CA ALA A 108 6.57 6.13 -9.97
C ALA A 108 6.74 5.45 -11.34
N LEU A 109 7.96 5.01 -11.67
CA LEU A 109 8.25 4.26 -12.89
C LEU A 109 7.63 2.85 -12.83
N LEU A 110 7.81 2.14 -11.71
CA LEU A 110 7.19 0.83 -11.48
C LEU A 110 5.67 0.93 -11.57
N SER A 111 5.05 1.94 -10.96
CA SER A 111 3.60 2.16 -11.05
C SER A 111 3.12 2.48 -12.47
N SER A 112 4.02 2.92 -13.35
CA SER A 112 3.75 3.22 -14.76
C SER A 112 4.18 2.10 -15.70
N CYS A 113 4.45 0.90 -15.14
CA CYS A 113 4.94 -0.27 -15.86
C CYS A 113 6.21 0.00 -16.68
N GLN A 114 7.05 0.93 -16.23
CA GLN A 114 8.36 1.21 -16.84
C GLN A 114 9.45 0.45 -16.11
N ASP A 115 10.49 0.06 -16.84
CA ASP A 115 11.68 -0.62 -16.29
C ASP A 115 12.66 0.41 -15.68
N PRO A 116 12.82 0.49 -14.35
CA PRO A 116 13.74 1.42 -13.71
C PRO A 116 15.22 1.05 -13.89
N GLN A 117 15.55 -0.16 -14.35
CA GLN A 117 16.94 -0.52 -14.69
C GLN A 117 17.38 0.05 -16.05
N ARG A 118 16.43 0.49 -16.88
CA ARG A 118 16.68 1.02 -18.22
C ARG A 118 15.83 2.26 -18.48
N VAL A 119 16.10 3.30 -17.69
CA VAL A 119 15.48 4.61 -17.89
C VAL A 119 16.15 5.30 -19.07
N HIS A 120 15.41 5.46 -20.16
CA HIS A 120 15.86 6.14 -21.36
C HIS A 120 15.28 7.55 -21.46
N ALA A 121 16.14 8.56 -21.46
CA ALA A 121 15.76 9.96 -21.70
C ALA A 121 16.99 10.76 -22.16
N LEU A 122 16.78 11.82 -22.96
CA LEU A 122 17.86 12.73 -23.41
C LEU A 122 19.04 12.00 -24.06
N GLU A 123 18.75 10.98 -24.86
CA GLU A 123 19.73 10.11 -25.53
C GLU A 123 20.67 9.35 -24.57
N GLN A 124 20.33 9.28 -23.29
CA GLN A 124 21.06 8.57 -22.25
C GLN A 124 20.22 7.43 -21.68
N THR A 125 20.92 6.44 -21.13
CA THR A 125 20.30 5.30 -20.43
C THR A 125 20.86 5.25 -19.03
N LEU A 126 19.98 5.18 -18.03
CA LEU A 126 20.35 5.11 -16.63
C LEU A 126 19.73 3.88 -15.98
N ASP A 127 20.55 3.11 -15.27
CA ASP A 127 20.07 2.12 -14.31
C ASP A 127 19.80 2.83 -12.97
N LEU A 128 18.53 3.16 -12.74
CA LEU A 128 18.10 3.89 -11.55
C LEU A 128 18.13 3.00 -10.30
N ILE A 129 17.97 1.67 -10.46
CA ILE A 129 18.07 0.71 -9.36
C ILE A 129 19.49 0.66 -8.81
N SER A 130 20.49 0.62 -9.69
CA SER A 130 21.90 0.68 -9.27
C SER A 130 22.24 1.99 -8.54
N VAL A 131 21.68 3.13 -9.00
CA VAL A 131 21.85 4.42 -8.29
C VAL A 131 21.17 4.40 -6.92
N LEU A 132 19.96 3.84 -6.82
CA LEU A 132 19.25 3.72 -5.56
C LEU A 132 20.01 2.83 -4.58
N GLN A 133 20.52 1.69 -5.03
CA GLN A 133 21.30 0.77 -4.21
C GLN A 133 22.53 1.47 -3.62
N GLN A 134 23.32 2.14 -4.47
CA GLN A 134 24.50 2.87 -4.02
C GLN A 134 24.16 3.91 -2.95
N LYS A 135 23.10 4.70 -3.15
CA LYS A 135 22.69 5.72 -2.18
C LYS A 135 22.16 5.10 -0.89
N THR A 136 21.45 3.98 -0.98
CA THR A 136 20.97 3.24 0.19
C THR A 136 22.14 2.68 1.00
N ASP A 137 23.18 2.18 0.34
CA ASP A 137 24.40 1.71 1.01
C ASP A 137 25.11 2.87 1.75
N GLU A 138 25.10 4.08 1.19
CA GLU A 138 25.61 5.28 1.87
C GLU A 138 24.76 5.70 3.09
N GLU A 139 23.43 5.59 3.01
CA GLU A 139 22.53 5.80 4.15
C GLU A 139 22.81 4.79 5.26
N MET A 140 22.96 3.52 4.88
CA MET A 140 23.24 2.41 5.80
C MET A 140 24.60 2.55 6.47
N ALA A 141 25.66 2.88 5.73
CA ALA A 141 26.98 3.09 6.30
C ALA A 141 26.97 4.17 7.40
N LYS A 142 26.18 5.23 7.22
CA LYS A 142 26.04 6.28 8.24
C LYS A 142 25.15 5.84 9.41
N LEU A 143 24.03 5.16 9.13
CA LEU A 143 23.15 4.61 10.15
C LEU A 143 23.90 3.66 11.09
N GLU A 144 24.77 2.81 10.56
CA GLU A 144 25.59 1.88 11.35
C GLU A 144 26.68 2.58 12.16
N ALA A 145 27.31 3.61 11.60
CA ALA A 145 28.41 4.32 12.25
C ALA A 145 27.92 5.30 13.34
N GLU A 146 26.80 5.97 13.11
CA GLU A 146 26.34 7.10 13.94
C GLU A 146 24.97 6.87 14.61
N GLY A 147 24.28 5.78 14.28
CA GLY A 147 22.90 5.54 14.73
C GLY A 147 21.85 6.39 14.01
N ILE A 148 22.26 7.24 13.06
CA ILE A 148 21.39 8.13 12.27
C ILE A 148 21.74 8.07 10.78
N PRO A 149 20.75 8.05 9.87
CA PRO A 149 21.01 8.03 8.44
C PRO A 149 21.54 9.40 7.92
N LYS A 150 21.98 9.48 6.67
CA LYS A 150 22.34 10.75 6.00
C LYS A 150 21.11 11.63 5.84
N THR A 151 19.96 11.02 5.58
CA THR A 151 18.67 11.69 5.46
C THR A 151 17.77 11.39 6.66
N THR A 152 16.80 10.49 6.52
CA THR A 152 15.82 10.15 7.54
C THR A 152 15.48 8.67 7.48
N LEU A 153 14.99 8.10 8.58
CA LEU A 153 14.47 6.72 8.58
C LEU A 153 13.27 6.56 7.62
N TYR A 154 12.51 7.63 7.37
CA TYR A 154 11.45 7.63 6.36
C TYR A 154 12.04 7.39 4.96
N SER A 155 13.11 8.10 4.60
CA SER A 155 13.80 7.93 3.32
C SER A 155 14.40 6.54 3.19
N VAL A 156 15.05 6.01 4.22
CA VAL A 156 15.58 4.63 4.21
C VAL A 156 14.46 3.59 4.09
N GLY A 157 13.31 3.83 4.73
CA GLY A 157 12.10 3.01 4.55
C GLY A 157 11.63 3.02 3.10
N LEU A 158 11.58 4.21 2.49
CA LEU A 158 11.20 4.34 1.09
C LEU A 158 12.20 3.67 0.14
N ASP A 159 13.50 3.81 0.39
CA ASP A 159 14.57 3.15 -0.36
C ASP A 159 14.40 1.62 -0.32
N THR A 160 14.18 1.09 0.88
CA THR A 160 13.96 -0.34 1.13
C THR A 160 12.72 -0.85 0.40
N LEU A 161 11.61 -0.10 0.45
CA LEU A 161 10.37 -0.43 -0.26
C LEU A 161 10.57 -0.43 -1.78
N ALA A 162 11.25 0.59 -2.32
CA ALA A 162 11.51 0.70 -3.74
C ALA A 162 12.43 -0.41 -4.26
N LEU A 163 13.50 -0.74 -3.53
CA LEU A 163 14.39 -1.86 -3.85
C LEU A 163 13.65 -3.20 -3.78
N CYS A 164 12.81 -3.38 -2.75
CA CYS A 164 11.98 -4.56 -2.59
C CYS A 164 11.05 -4.78 -3.80
N LEU A 165 10.27 -3.76 -4.15
CA LEU A 165 9.29 -3.85 -5.24
C LEU A 165 9.95 -3.97 -6.63
N ALA A 166 11.20 -3.53 -6.76
CA ALA A 166 12.03 -3.74 -7.94
C ALA A 166 12.69 -5.12 -7.98
N GLU A 167 12.44 -5.99 -6.99
CA GLU A 167 13.07 -7.30 -6.81
C GLU A 167 14.63 -7.21 -6.79
N ALA A 168 15.14 -6.10 -6.25
CA ALA A 168 16.58 -5.88 -6.09
C ALA A 168 17.06 -6.45 -4.75
N GLY A 169 18.19 -7.18 -4.77
CA GLY A 169 18.67 -7.93 -3.60
C GLY A 169 19.11 -7.08 -2.39
N GLY A 170 19.26 -5.76 -2.52
CA GLY A 170 19.80 -4.93 -1.45
C GLY A 170 18.79 -4.35 -0.45
N ALA A 171 17.55 -4.84 -0.43
CA ALA A 171 16.55 -4.41 0.54
C ALA A 171 16.66 -5.10 1.92
N GLN A 172 17.28 -6.28 2.01
CA GLN A 172 17.33 -7.07 3.26
C GLN A 172 18.18 -6.41 4.37
N GLY A 173 19.36 -5.88 4.04
CA GLY A 173 20.21 -5.21 5.04
C GLY A 173 19.51 -4.00 5.69
N PRO A 174 18.99 -3.06 4.87
CA PRO A 174 18.17 -1.95 5.34
C PRO A 174 16.95 -2.38 6.17
N SER A 175 16.23 -3.43 5.76
CA SER A 175 15.03 -3.87 6.51
C SER A 175 15.35 -4.33 7.93
N VAL A 176 16.46 -5.06 8.12
CA VAL A 176 16.93 -5.49 9.45
C VAL A 176 17.29 -4.28 10.32
N ALA A 177 17.97 -3.28 9.76
CA ALA A 177 18.33 -2.07 10.49
C ALA A 177 17.10 -1.24 10.88
N LEU A 178 16.15 -1.08 9.96
CA LEU A 178 14.89 -0.40 10.23
C LEU A 178 14.05 -1.11 11.30
N ALA A 179 13.96 -2.44 11.24
CA ALA A 179 13.26 -3.24 12.24
C ALA A 179 13.82 -3.00 13.66
N LYS A 180 15.15 -2.98 13.80
CA LYS A 180 15.81 -2.67 15.09
C LYS A 180 15.50 -1.25 15.57
N GLN A 181 15.48 -0.28 14.66
CA GLN A 181 15.16 1.12 14.98
C GLN A 181 13.72 1.28 15.51
N VAL A 182 12.74 0.56 14.96
CA VAL A 182 11.36 0.63 15.45
C VAL A 182 11.10 -0.20 16.71
N LEU A 183 11.84 -1.29 16.93
CA LEU A 183 11.73 -2.12 18.14
C LEU A 183 12.44 -1.49 19.35
N SER A 184 13.51 -0.75 19.13
CA SER A 184 14.28 -0.12 20.20
C SER A 184 14.67 1.32 19.79
N PRO A 185 13.69 2.22 19.67
CA PRO A 185 13.94 3.57 19.23
C PRO A 185 14.70 4.36 20.30
N GLU A 186 15.83 4.96 19.94
CA GLU A 186 16.55 5.90 20.82
C GLU A 186 15.75 7.20 21.06
N ARG A 187 14.88 7.54 20.10
CA ARG A 187 14.03 8.74 20.12
C ARG A 187 12.65 8.43 19.54
N PRO A 188 11.59 9.16 19.93
CA PRO A 188 10.26 8.98 19.34
C PRO A 188 10.29 9.07 17.80
N ILE A 189 9.72 8.06 17.15
CA ILE A 189 9.62 7.97 15.69
C ILE A 189 8.22 8.45 15.28
N SER A 190 8.12 9.33 14.27
CA SER A 190 6.83 9.82 13.78
C SER A 190 5.97 8.72 13.15
N VAL A 191 4.65 8.89 13.18
CA VAL A 191 3.69 7.97 12.54
C VAL A 191 4.01 7.77 11.05
N ASP A 192 4.33 8.83 10.32
CA ASP A 192 4.70 8.73 8.90
C ASP A 192 5.91 7.82 8.68
N THR A 193 6.92 7.95 9.55
CA THR A 193 8.14 7.16 9.48
C THR A 193 7.86 5.71 9.85
N GLN A 194 7.13 5.46 10.93
CA GLN A 194 6.73 4.11 11.32
C GLN A 194 5.93 3.43 10.20
N ALA A 195 5.02 4.17 9.54
CA ALA A 195 4.18 3.63 8.48
C ALA A 195 5.00 3.29 7.24
N MET A 196 5.91 4.17 6.82
CA MET A 196 6.81 3.90 5.69
C MET A 196 7.73 2.71 5.97
N VAL A 197 8.28 2.63 7.19
CA VAL A 197 9.07 1.47 7.61
C VAL A 197 8.24 0.20 7.54
N ALA A 198 7.04 0.18 8.13
CA ALA A 198 6.19 -1.00 8.12
C ALA A 198 5.84 -1.46 6.69
N LEU A 199 5.54 -0.55 5.76
CA LEU A 199 5.33 -0.91 4.35
C LEU A 199 6.57 -1.57 3.74
N ALA A 200 7.76 -1.05 4.03
CA ALA A 200 9.01 -1.62 3.57
C ALA A 200 9.28 -3.02 4.17
N LEU A 201 9.09 -3.19 5.48
CA LEU A 201 9.29 -4.47 6.15
C LEU A 201 8.29 -5.53 5.66
N ALA A 202 7.03 -5.13 5.45
CA ALA A 202 6.00 -6.00 4.89
C ALA A 202 6.40 -6.50 3.50
N CYS A 203 6.88 -5.61 2.65
CA CYS A 203 7.38 -5.99 1.33
C CYS A 203 8.54 -7.00 1.44
N VAL A 204 9.47 -6.77 2.38
CA VAL A 204 10.65 -7.64 2.58
C VAL A 204 10.31 -9.01 3.17
N TYR A 205 9.33 -9.05 4.06
CA TYR A 205 8.90 -10.24 4.77
C TYR A 205 8.53 -11.39 3.83
N ASP A 206 7.93 -11.08 2.67
CA ASP A 206 7.39 -12.06 1.73
C ASP A 206 8.46 -12.87 0.96
N TYR A 207 9.72 -12.42 0.89
CA TYR A 207 10.79 -13.11 0.15
C TYR A 207 12.03 -13.44 0.98
N VAL A 208 12.08 -13.06 2.26
CA VAL A 208 13.19 -13.45 3.14
C VAL A 208 13.11 -14.94 3.47
N GLU A 209 14.21 -15.67 3.17
CA GLU A 209 14.32 -17.10 3.48
C GLU A 209 14.90 -17.38 4.88
N LEU A 210 15.58 -16.40 5.49
CA LEU A 210 16.20 -16.55 6.81
C LEU A 210 15.18 -16.35 7.92
N GLN A 211 14.87 -17.42 8.66
CA GLN A 211 13.86 -17.39 9.73
C GLN A 211 14.11 -16.30 10.78
N ASP A 212 15.35 -16.15 11.26
CA ASP A 212 15.67 -15.13 12.27
C ASP A 212 15.39 -13.70 11.78
N VAL A 213 15.60 -13.45 10.47
CA VAL A 213 15.29 -12.15 9.86
C VAL A 213 13.78 -12.02 9.73
N GLN A 214 13.09 -13.05 9.25
CA GLN A 214 11.64 -13.06 9.12
C GLN A 214 10.93 -12.80 10.46
N ASP A 215 11.37 -13.45 11.54
CA ASP A 215 10.85 -13.27 12.90
C ASP A 215 11.08 -11.84 13.42
N LEU A 216 12.25 -11.26 13.14
CA LEU A 216 12.56 -9.87 13.49
C LEU A 216 11.66 -8.87 12.76
N LEU A 217 11.48 -9.07 11.44
CA LEU A 217 10.60 -8.22 10.63
C LEU A 217 9.15 -8.33 11.13
N TRP A 218 8.73 -9.55 11.48
CA TRP A 218 7.42 -9.82 12.04
C TRP A 218 7.18 -9.08 13.36
N GLU A 219 8.13 -9.15 14.30
CA GLU A 219 8.05 -8.47 15.59
C GLU A 219 7.95 -6.95 15.40
N ALA A 220 8.73 -6.38 14.48
CA ALA A 220 8.70 -4.97 14.14
C ALA A 220 7.34 -4.54 13.56
N LEU A 221 6.78 -5.33 12.63
CA LEU A 221 5.45 -5.10 12.05
C LEU A 221 4.35 -5.13 13.09
N GLN A 222 4.39 -6.09 14.02
CA GLN A 222 3.43 -6.17 15.13
C GLN A 222 3.56 -4.95 16.07
N THR A 223 4.78 -4.54 16.38
CA THR A 223 5.04 -3.39 17.25
C THR A 223 4.46 -2.10 16.65
N VAL A 224 4.71 -1.84 15.37
CA VAL A 224 4.16 -0.66 14.67
C VAL A 224 2.63 -0.74 14.57
N SER A 225 2.08 -1.90 14.23
CA SER A 225 0.63 -2.09 14.11
C SER A 225 -0.08 -1.82 15.44
N ASN A 226 0.46 -2.35 16.54
CA ASN A 226 -0.11 -2.11 17.88
C ASN A 226 0.03 -0.65 18.31
N SER A 227 1.14 0.01 17.97
CA SER A 227 1.32 1.45 18.19
C SER A 227 0.21 2.27 17.50
N PHE A 228 -0.13 1.94 16.25
CA PHE A 228 -1.21 2.61 15.52
C PHE A 228 -2.60 2.35 16.10
N LEU A 229 -2.89 1.11 16.54
CA LEU A 229 -4.15 0.78 17.19
C LEU A 229 -4.31 1.54 18.52
N ASN A 230 -3.25 1.64 19.31
CA ASN A 230 -3.26 2.40 20.55
C ASN A 230 -3.50 3.89 20.28
N GLU A 231 -2.79 4.48 19.31
CA GLU A 231 -3.02 5.88 18.93
C GLU A 231 -4.47 6.11 18.47
N GLN A 232 -5.02 5.20 17.67
CA GLN A 232 -6.39 5.28 17.20
C GLN A 232 -7.40 5.30 18.35
N GLU A 233 -7.23 4.41 19.33
CA GLU A 233 -8.08 4.33 20.53
C GLU A 233 -7.99 5.60 21.36
N GLU A 234 -6.78 6.12 21.58
CA GLU A 234 -6.54 7.33 22.37
C GLU A 234 -7.02 8.62 21.71
N ARG A 235 -7.05 8.66 20.36
CA ARG A 235 -7.31 9.88 19.58
C ARG A 235 -8.62 9.85 18.81
N ASN A 236 -9.63 9.14 19.32
CA ASN A 236 -10.98 9.09 18.74
C ASN A 236 -10.97 8.70 17.24
N GLY A 237 -10.17 7.69 16.88
CA GLY A 237 -10.11 7.16 15.52
C GLY A 237 -8.98 7.73 14.64
N MET A 238 -8.21 8.71 15.12
CA MET A 238 -7.11 9.32 14.36
C MET A 238 -5.77 8.64 14.69
N ILE A 239 -5.00 8.26 13.66
CA ILE A 239 -3.61 7.79 13.82
C ILE A 239 -2.69 8.94 13.43
N GLY A 240 -1.89 9.45 14.37
CA GLY A 240 -1.07 10.64 14.18
C GLY A 240 -1.92 11.91 13.98
N ASN A 241 -1.98 12.39 12.74
CA ASN A 241 -2.74 13.56 12.30
C ASN A 241 -3.36 13.32 10.91
N ILE A 242 -4.11 14.29 10.40
CA ILE A 242 -4.83 14.18 9.10
C ILE A 242 -3.92 13.92 7.89
N TYR A 243 -2.63 14.27 7.96
CA TYR A 243 -1.65 14.07 6.89
C TYR A 243 -0.98 12.70 7.00
N SER A 244 -0.76 12.20 8.22
CA SER A 244 -0.08 10.91 8.48
C SER A 244 -1.02 9.71 8.41
N MET A 245 -2.31 9.92 8.68
CA MET A 245 -3.31 8.84 8.75
C MET A 245 -3.45 8.08 7.43
N GLY A 246 -3.37 8.78 6.29
CA GLY A 246 -3.47 8.14 4.97
C GLY A 246 -2.38 7.08 4.75
N LEU A 247 -1.15 7.35 5.21
CA LEU A 247 -0.04 6.39 5.11
C LEU A 247 -0.16 5.27 6.15
N ALA A 248 -0.56 5.58 7.38
CA ALA A 248 -0.77 4.57 8.43
C ALA A 248 -1.85 3.55 8.04
N LEU A 249 -2.91 3.99 7.35
CA LEU A 249 -3.98 3.10 6.88
C LEU A 249 -3.56 2.15 5.76
N GLN A 250 -2.46 2.43 5.04
CA GLN A 250 -1.90 1.49 4.07
C GLN A 250 -1.29 0.26 4.76
N VAL A 251 -0.70 0.45 5.95
CA VAL A 251 -0.11 -0.66 6.73
C VAL A 251 -1.19 -1.67 7.16
N GLY A 252 -2.38 -1.19 7.53
CA GLY A 252 -3.49 -2.05 7.93
C GLY A 252 -4.09 -2.91 6.79
N GLN A 253 -3.65 -2.70 5.55
CA GLN A 253 -4.13 -3.42 4.36
C GLN A 253 -3.13 -4.48 3.85
N VAL A 254 -1.95 -4.57 4.47
CA VAL A 254 -0.96 -5.61 4.15
C VAL A 254 -1.55 -6.99 4.54
N PRO A 255 -1.51 -8.01 3.64
CA PRO A 255 -2.12 -9.31 3.89
C PRO A 255 -1.65 -9.94 5.20
N ALA A 256 -2.64 -10.49 5.92
CA ALA A 256 -2.56 -10.81 7.33
C ALA A 256 -2.01 -12.22 7.66
N ASP A 257 -1.22 -12.84 6.79
CA ASP A 257 -0.66 -14.16 7.10
C ASP A 257 0.78 -14.01 7.59
N PRO A 258 1.01 -13.83 8.91
CA PRO A 258 0.35 -14.55 10.00
C PRO A 258 -0.02 -13.67 11.23
N TRP A 259 -1.03 -12.80 11.16
CA TRP A 259 -1.61 -12.14 12.34
C TRP A 259 -2.51 -13.15 13.06
N PRO A 260 -2.12 -13.74 14.21
CA PRO A 260 -3.03 -14.56 14.99
C PRO A 260 -3.75 -13.62 15.94
N LEU A 261 -4.70 -12.83 15.43
CA LEU A 261 -5.64 -12.11 16.29
C LEU A 261 -7.08 -12.34 15.82
N PRO A 262 -7.92 -13.03 16.62
CA PRO A 262 -9.35 -13.10 16.40
C PRO A 262 -9.97 -11.75 16.80
N ARG A 263 -9.75 -10.69 16.01
CA ARG A 263 -10.38 -9.37 16.19
C ARG A 263 -10.79 -8.67 14.89
N CYS A 264 -10.72 -9.33 13.73
CA CYS A 264 -11.16 -8.75 12.45
C CYS A 264 -12.67 -8.54 12.29
N CYS A 265 -13.48 -8.77 13.32
CA CYS A 265 -14.92 -8.53 13.29
C CYS A 265 -15.42 -7.98 14.64
N GLN A 266 -14.96 -6.79 15.03
CA GLN A 266 -15.86 -5.90 15.75
C GLN A 266 -16.08 -4.63 14.92
N PRO A 267 -17.32 -4.16 14.79
CA PRO A 267 -17.67 -2.95 14.05
C PRO A 267 -17.24 -1.71 14.83
N TRP A 268 -15.95 -1.43 14.88
CA TRP A 268 -15.40 -0.21 15.50
C TRP A 268 -14.95 0.82 14.46
N TRP A 269 -14.92 0.44 13.19
CA TRP A 269 -14.63 1.31 12.04
C TRP A 269 -15.85 2.09 11.53
N ALA A 270 -16.83 2.37 12.39
CA ALA A 270 -18.06 3.10 12.02
C ALA A 270 -18.05 4.53 12.55
N GLY A 271 -17.35 5.42 11.83
CA GLY A 271 -17.52 6.87 11.84
C GLY A 271 -16.20 7.65 11.72
N PRO A 272 -16.20 8.95 11.32
CA PRO A 272 -17.12 9.74 10.48
C PRO A 272 -16.71 9.75 8.99
N THR A 273 -17.50 10.41 8.14
CA THR A 273 -17.46 10.44 6.65
C THR A 273 -16.13 10.85 5.98
N TRP A 274 -15.11 11.26 6.74
CA TRP A 274 -13.77 11.58 6.24
C TRP A 274 -12.84 10.34 6.17
N MET A 275 -13.21 9.25 6.84
CA MET A 275 -12.45 7.98 6.91
C MET A 275 -12.44 7.19 5.58
N TRP A 276 -13.34 7.52 4.66
CA TRP A 276 -13.54 6.78 3.40
C TRP A 276 -12.50 7.07 2.31
N LEU A 277 -11.76 8.18 2.39
CA LEU A 277 -10.80 8.55 1.32
C LEU A 277 -9.51 7.74 1.33
N ALA A 278 -9.20 7.05 2.43
CA ALA A 278 -7.98 6.24 2.57
C ALA A 278 -8.17 4.75 2.24
N TRP A 279 -9.40 4.33 1.93
CA TRP A 279 -9.80 2.91 1.83
C TRP A 279 -9.66 2.27 0.42
N THR A 280 -9.20 2.97 -0.61
CA THR A 280 -9.33 2.47 -2.01
C THR A 280 -8.08 2.54 -2.89
N VAL A 281 -6.87 2.63 -2.35
CA VAL A 281 -5.68 2.96 -3.17
C VAL A 281 -4.77 1.76 -3.53
N LEU A 282 -5.11 0.50 -3.22
CA LEU A 282 -4.30 -0.63 -3.72
C LEU A 282 -5.12 -1.84 -4.20
N PRO A 283 -4.98 -2.25 -5.49
CA PRO A 283 -5.14 -3.63 -5.90
C PRO A 283 -3.86 -4.45 -5.58
N PRO A 284 -3.92 -5.79 -5.58
CA PRO A 284 -2.72 -6.60 -5.45
C PRO A 284 -1.90 -6.45 -6.74
N ARG A 285 -0.61 -6.14 -6.57
CA ARG A 285 0.42 -5.99 -7.62
C ARG A 285 0.28 -4.73 -8.48
N ILE A 286 1.41 -4.03 -8.59
CA ILE A 286 1.60 -2.74 -9.24
C ILE A 286 1.50 -2.91 -10.76
N CYS A 287 0.27 -2.93 -11.30
CA CYS A 287 -0.05 -2.72 -12.72
C CYS A 287 -1.55 -2.39 -12.84
N PRO A 288 -1.96 -1.13 -13.10
CA PRO A 288 -3.35 -0.80 -13.37
C PRO A 288 -3.66 -0.99 -14.86
N GLN A 289 -3.65 -2.23 -15.38
CA GLN A 289 -4.36 -2.68 -16.61
C GLN A 289 -3.88 -4.08 -17.00
N ALA A 290 -4.77 -5.07 -16.90
CA ALA A 290 -4.50 -6.46 -17.25
C ALA A 290 -4.45 -6.71 -18.78
N ASP A 291 -4.92 -5.77 -19.61
CA ASP A 291 -5.17 -6.04 -21.03
C ASP A 291 -4.09 -5.48 -21.99
N SER A 292 -2.98 -4.92 -21.50
CA SER A 292 -1.99 -4.29 -22.40
C SER A 292 -0.52 -4.37 -21.96
N CYS A 293 -0.17 -5.11 -20.91
CA CYS A 293 1.23 -5.31 -20.52
C CYS A 293 1.80 -6.61 -21.11
N PRO A 294 2.63 -6.59 -22.16
CA PRO A 294 3.48 -7.71 -22.50
C PRO A 294 4.74 -7.65 -21.62
N CYS A 295 4.59 -7.84 -20.31
CA CYS A 295 5.72 -8.06 -19.40
C CYS A 295 5.81 -9.57 -19.12
N PRO A 296 6.80 -10.30 -19.69
CA PRO A 296 6.95 -11.73 -19.48
C PRO A 296 7.33 -12.14 -18.04
N GLN A 297 7.63 -11.17 -17.16
CA GLN A 297 8.05 -11.40 -15.78
C GLN A 297 6.90 -11.38 -14.76
N CYS A 298 5.67 -11.04 -15.14
CA CYS A 298 4.52 -11.12 -14.25
C CYS A 298 3.95 -12.54 -14.07
N TRP A 299 4.51 -13.54 -14.78
CA TRP A 299 4.10 -14.94 -14.71
C TRP A 299 5.14 -15.78 -13.97
N GLY A 300 5.06 -15.74 -12.64
CA GLY A 300 5.69 -16.74 -11.78
C GLY A 300 5.00 -18.08 -11.94
N HIS A 301 5.52 -18.91 -12.84
CA HIS A 301 5.17 -20.32 -12.99
C HIS A 301 5.52 -21.11 -11.72
N THR A 302 4.51 -21.69 -11.05
CA THR A 302 4.67 -22.96 -10.34
C THR A 302 4.19 -24.08 -11.25
N ALA A 303 5.12 -24.74 -11.94
CA ALA A 303 4.88 -26.03 -12.57
C ALA A 303 5.43 -27.13 -11.63
N PHE A 304 4.54 -27.92 -11.03
CA PHE A 304 4.89 -29.26 -10.55
C PHE A 304 4.30 -30.29 -11.52
N PRO A 305 5.02 -31.39 -11.83
CA PRO A 305 4.70 -32.25 -12.95
C PRO A 305 3.58 -33.23 -12.61
N GLU A 306 2.71 -33.42 -13.60
CA GLU A 306 1.68 -34.44 -13.63
C GLU A 306 2.34 -35.83 -13.73
N VAL A 307 2.11 -36.66 -12.72
CA VAL A 307 2.51 -38.07 -12.68
C VAL A 307 1.58 -38.85 -13.61
N ARG A 308 2.20 -39.69 -14.45
CA ARG A 308 1.56 -40.57 -15.42
C ARG A 308 0.76 -41.69 -14.77
#